data_AF-A0A7N2N5Y4-F1
#
_entry.id   AF-A0A7N2N5Y4-F1
#
_cell.length_a   1.000
_cell.length_b   1.000
_cell.length_c   1.000
_cell.angle_alpha   90.00
_cell.angle_beta   90.00
_cell.angle_gamma   90.00
#
_symmetry.space_group_name_H-M   'P 1'
#
loop_
_entity.id
_entity.type
_entity.pdbx_description
1 polymer ?
#
loop_
_entity_poly.entity_id
_entity_poly.type
_entity_poly.pdbx_seq_one_letter_code
_entity_poly.pdbx_strand_id
1 'polypeptide(L)'
;MGLPREFHEQCRRSLEIDYLKMFYCWARDAALSVTNRIVESKSEVPEVKVCNAALRLMLQILNWDFHLNNNSTKTSINVFSAGARLDIDSSKRSECTLVQPGPAWRDVLISSGHIGWLVNLYAALRQKFSREGYWLDCPIAVSARKLIVQFCSLPGTIFLSGTSVPAYPHVLFFTYN
;
A
#
# COMPACT_ATOMS: atom_id res chain seq x y z
N MET A 1 20.80 18.59 -7.52
CA MET A 1 21.35 18.53 -6.15
C MET A 1 22.55 17.59 -6.19
N GLY A 2 23.76 18.09 -5.93
CA GLY A 2 25.02 17.35 -6.07
C GLY A 2 25.48 16.64 -4.80
N LEU A 3 24.55 16.01 -4.07
CA LEU A 3 24.88 15.31 -2.83
C LEU A 3 25.34 13.87 -3.12
N PRO A 4 26.17 13.28 -2.23
CA PRO A 4 26.61 11.89 -2.39
C PRO A 4 25.43 10.92 -2.40
N ARG A 5 25.54 9.84 -3.18
CA ARG A 5 24.53 8.76 -3.27
C ARG A 5 24.14 8.21 -1.89
N GLU A 6 25.11 8.05 -0.99
CA GLU A 6 24.91 7.54 0.37
C GLU A 6 23.90 8.39 1.16
N PHE A 7 23.91 9.72 0.97
CA PHE A 7 22.96 10.60 1.62
C PHE A 7 21.53 10.34 1.12
N HIS A 8 21.36 10.17 -0.20
CA HIS A 8 20.07 9.84 -0.79
C HIS A 8 19.55 8.46 -0.33
N GLU A 9 20.44 7.48 -0.19
CA GLU A 9 20.10 6.16 0.33
C GLU A 9 19.70 6.22 1.82
N GLN A 10 20.39 7.04 2.61
CA GLN A 10 20.04 7.27 4.02
C GLN A 10 18.68 7.97 4.15
N CYS A 11 18.42 9.02 3.37
CA CYS A 11 17.13 9.69 3.35
C CYS A 11 16.00 8.73 2.97
N ARG A 12 16.22 7.85 1.97
CA ARG A 12 15.24 6.83 1.58
C ARG A 12 14.96 5.87 2.72
N ARG A 13 15.98 5.38 3.42
CA ARG A 13 15.79 4.47 4.57
C ARG A 13 15.00 5.12 5.69
N SER A 14 15.36 6.35 6.07
CA SER A 14 14.62 7.09 7.10
C SER A 14 13.17 7.34 6.68
N LEU A 15 12.93 7.69 5.40
CA LEU A 15 11.58 7.83 4.87
C LEU A 15 10.77 6.53 5.05
N GLU A 16 11.34 5.39 4.64
CA GLU A 16 10.69 4.07 4.70
C GLU A 16 10.36 3.61 6.13
N ILE A 17 11.30 3.78 7.05
CA ILE A 17 11.19 3.29 8.43
C ILE A 17 10.38 4.24 9.30
N ASP A 18 10.70 5.53 9.24
CA ASP A 18 10.27 6.50 10.27
C ASP A 18 9.02 7.28 9.84
N TYR A 19 8.81 7.49 8.54
CA TYR A 19 7.84 8.49 8.07
C TYR A 19 6.68 7.93 7.25
N LEU A 20 6.89 6.92 6.39
CA LEU A 20 5.82 6.43 5.49
C LEU A 20 4.59 5.94 6.26
N LYS A 21 4.80 5.20 7.37
CA LYS A 21 3.69 4.73 8.21
C LYS A 21 2.92 5.89 8.84
N MET A 22 3.63 6.92 9.29
CA MET A 22 3.03 8.12 9.87
C MET A 22 2.23 8.91 8.83
N PHE A 23 2.79 9.13 7.63
CA PHE A 23 2.10 9.81 6.54
C PHE A 23 0.86 9.05 6.09
N TYR A 24 0.91 7.72 6.09
CA TYR A 24 -0.25 6.90 5.80
C TYR A 24 -1.37 7.12 6.82
N CYS A 25 -1.05 7.11 8.11
CA CYS A 25 -2.03 7.39 9.17
C CYS A 25 -2.63 8.80 9.02
N TRP A 26 -1.81 9.81 8.78
CA TRP A 26 -2.32 11.18 8.56
C TRP A 26 -3.23 11.28 7.34
N ALA A 27 -2.88 10.63 6.23
CA ALA A 27 -3.72 10.59 5.04
C ALA A 27 -5.06 9.90 5.31
N ARG A 28 -5.04 8.75 6.00
CA ARG A 28 -6.24 8.02 6.42
C ARG A 28 -7.13 8.90 7.29
N ASP A 29 -6.57 9.52 8.32
CA ASP A 29 -7.32 10.32 9.29
C ASP A 29 -7.90 11.59 8.63
N ALA A 30 -7.16 12.21 7.71
CA ALA A 30 -7.66 13.29 6.88
C ALA A 30 -8.87 12.85 6.03
N ALA A 31 -8.79 11.70 5.35
CA ALA A 31 -9.90 11.17 4.55
C ALA A 31 -11.13 10.82 5.41
N LEU A 32 -10.92 10.25 6.60
CA LEU A 32 -11.99 9.95 7.57
C LEU A 32 -12.70 11.22 8.03
N SER A 33 -11.94 12.26 8.40
CA SER A 33 -12.49 13.52 8.93
C SER A 33 -13.47 14.22 7.98
N VAL A 34 -13.30 14.04 6.68
CA VAL A 34 -14.13 14.69 5.65
C VAL A 34 -15.23 13.79 5.09
N THR A 35 -15.27 12.51 5.46
CA THR A 35 -16.18 11.52 4.87
C THR A 35 -17.66 11.88 5.08
N ASN A 36 -18.06 12.21 6.30
CA ASN A 36 -19.47 12.51 6.59
C ASN A 36 -19.96 13.71 5.79
N ARG A 37 -19.12 14.74 5.66
CA ARG A 37 -19.42 15.92 4.84
C ARG A 37 -19.62 15.57 3.36
N ILE A 38 -18.83 14.64 2.83
CA ILE A 38 -18.98 14.18 1.45
C ILE A 38 -20.27 13.37 1.27
N VAL A 39 -20.63 12.52 2.23
CA VAL A 39 -21.82 11.65 2.12
C VAL A 39 -23.11 12.43 2.32
N GLU A 40 -23.14 13.36 3.28
CA GLU A 40 -24.35 14.11 3.65
C GLU A 40 -24.64 15.30 2.73
N SER A 41 -23.63 15.86 2.06
CA SER A 41 -23.81 17.00 1.18
C SER A 41 -24.60 16.62 -0.08
N LYS A 42 -25.58 17.46 -0.45
CA LYS A 42 -26.37 17.32 -1.69
C LYS A 42 -25.74 17.98 -2.91
N SER A 43 -24.64 18.70 -2.71
CA SER A 43 -23.88 19.43 -3.74
C SER A 43 -22.42 18.97 -3.77
N GLU A 44 -21.68 19.38 -4.80
CA GLU A 44 -20.23 19.27 -4.83
C GLU A 44 -19.63 20.08 -3.67
N VAL A 45 -18.71 19.47 -2.94
CA VAL A 45 -18.02 20.06 -1.78
C VAL A 45 -16.50 19.92 -1.96
N PRO A 46 -15.70 20.92 -1.55
CA PRO A 46 -14.24 20.89 -1.70
C PRO A 46 -13.59 19.71 -0.97
N GLU A 47 -14.24 19.17 0.06
CA GLU A 47 -13.85 17.98 0.80
C GLU A 47 -13.61 16.76 -0.10
N VAL A 48 -14.32 16.65 -1.24
CA VAL A 48 -14.09 15.58 -2.22
C VAL A 48 -12.65 15.60 -2.74
N LYS A 49 -12.07 16.80 -2.96
CA LYS A 49 -10.68 16.95 -3.42
C LYS A 49 -9.69 16.54 -2.34
N VAL A 50 -9.97 16.89 -1.08
CA VAL A 50 -9.14 16.50 0.09
C VAL A 50 -9.14 14.98 0.24
N CYS A 51 -10.32 14.37 0.24
CA CYS A 51 -10.45 12.92 0.34
C CYS A 51 -9.74 12.23 -0.84
N ASN A 52 -9.97 12.70 -2.07
CA ASN A 52 -9.29 12.15 -3.24
C ASN A 52 -7.76 12.24 -3.15
N ALA A 53 -7.22 13.38 -2.73
CA ALA A 53 -5.78 13.55 -2.54
C ALA A 53 -5.22 12.61 -1.46
N ALA A 54 -5.94 12.45 -0.34
CA ALA A 54 -5.58 11.53 0.73
C ALA A 54 -5.60 10.06 0.27
N LEU A 55 -6.64 9.63 -0.47
CA LEU A 55 -6.70 8.29 -1.06
C LEU A 55 -5.53 8.03 -2.01
N ARG A 56 -5.16 9.02 -2.83
CA ARG A 56 -4.01 8.92 -3.75
C ARG A 56 -2.68 8.82 -3.00
N LEU A 57 -2.50 9.57 -1.92
CA LEU A 57 -1.30 9.49 -1.09
C LEU A 57 -1.18 8.11 -0.44
N MET A 58 -2.27 7.59 0.15
CA MET A 58 -2.28 6.21 0.68
C MET A 58 -1.90 5.19 -0.39
N LEU A 59 -2.46 5.30 -1.60
CA LEU A 59 -2.12 4.42 -2.72
C LEU A 59 -0.65 4.53 -3.13
N GLN A 60 -0.08 5.73 -3.17
CA GLN A 60 1.33 5.94 -3.50
C GLN A 60 2.25 5.33 -2.45
N ILE A 61 1.92 5.48 -1.17
CA ILE A 61 2.69 4.88 -0.07
C ILE A 61 2.63 3.35 -0.14
N LEU A 62 1.47 2.77 -0.43
CA LEU A 62 1.32 1.32 -0.57
C LEU A 62 1.98 0.74 -1.83
N ASN A 63 2.27 1.59 -2.82
CA ASN A 63 3.04 1.21 -4.01
C ASN A 63 4.50 1.68 -3.93
N TRP A 64 4.95 2.14 -2.76
CA TRP A 64 6.35 2.48 -2.55
C TRP A 64 7.20 1.23 -2.72
N ASP A 65 8.27 1.32 -3.50
CA ASP A 65 9.28 0.26 -3.59
C ASP A 65 10.07 0.26 -2.29
N PHE A 66 9.70 -0.58 -1.33
CA PHE A 66 10.48 -0.75 -0.10
C PHE A 66 11.81 -1.45 -0.44
N HIS A 67 12.93 -1.11 0.18
CA HIS A 67 14.21 -1.80 -0.12
C HIS A 67 14.78 -2.57 1.08
N LEU A 68 14.10 -2.51 2.22
CA LEU A 68 14.61 -3.00 3.49
C LEU A 68 14.51 -4.51 3.71
N ASN A 69 13.77 -5.27 2.89
CA ASN A 69 13.56 -6.70 3.10
C ASN A 69 14.51 -7.63 2.30
N ASN A 70 15.39 -7.11 1.45
CA ASN A 70 16.18 -7.95 0.52
C ASN A 70 17.54 -8.41 1.06
N ASN A 71 17.73 -8.40 2.39
CA ASN A 71 18.95 -8.86 3.03
C ASN A 71 18.99 -10.39 3.25
N SER A 72 18.08 -11.16 2.65
CA SER A 72 18.21 -12.60 2.54
C SER A 72 19.04 -12.96 1.31
N THR A 73 20.37 -13.00 1.52
CA THR A 73 21.32 -13.83 0.76
C THR A 73 21.16 -13.81 -0.76
N LYS A 74 21.66 -12.77 -1.43
CA LYS A 74 22.42 -12.92 -2.67
C LYS A 74 23.27 -11.69 -2.89
N THR A 75 24.56 -11.87 -2.65
CA THR A 75 25.64 -11.10 -3.25
C THR A 75 25.46 -11.08 -4.77
N SER A 76 24.61 -10.20 -5.30
CA SER A 76 24.66 -9.87 -6.73
C SER A 76 25.64 -8.73 -6.87
N ILE A 77 26.87 -9.14 -7.15
CA ILE A 77 27.96 -8.35 -7.73
C ILE A 77 27.40 -7.19 -8.56
N ASN A 78 27.65 -5.96 -8.10
CA ASN A 78 27.36 -4.75 -8.84
C ASN A 78 28.43 -4.58 -9.92
N VAL A 79 28.18 -5.15 -11.12
CA VAL A 79 28.98 -4.85 -12.31
C VAL A 79 28.17 -3.90 -13.18
N PHE A 80 28.55 -2.63 -13.10
CA PHE A 80 28.32 -1.67 -14.17
C PHE A 80 28.93 -2.23 -15.47
N SER A 81 28.12 -2.42 -16.51
CA SER A 81 28.59 -2.35 -17.89
C SER A 81 28.24 -0.96 -18.42
N ALA A 82 29.28 -0.16 -18.58
CA ALA A 82 29.23 1.13 -19.23
C ALA A 82 28.93 0.95 -20.73
N GLY A 83 27.98 1.75 -21.24
CA GLY A 83 27.87 2.16 -22.64
C GLY A 83 27.67 1.07 -23.71
N ALA A 84 26.41 0.88 -24.14
CA ALA A 84 26.09 0.60 -25.55
C ALA A 84 24.60 0.89 -25.82
N ARG A 85 24.33 1.68 -26.86
CA ARG A 85 22.98 1.86 -27.43
C ARG A 85 22.51 0.54 -28.02
N LEU A 86 21.27 0.14 -27.72
CA LEU A 86 20.47 -0.73 -28.60
C LEU A 86 19.00 -0.61 -28.23
N ASP A 87 18.23 -0.02 -29.16
CA ASP A 87 16.79 -0.15 -29.25
C ASP A 87 16.43 -1.61 -29.48
N ILE A 88 15.76 -2.24 -28.52
CA ILE A 88 14.91 -3.41 -28.75
C ILE A 88 13.67 -3.25 -27.86
N ASP A 89 12.55 -3.10 -28.56
CA ASP A 89 11.18 -3.22 -28.07
C ASP A 89 11.05 -4.46 -27.17
N SER A 90 10.86 -4.25 -25.87
CA SER A 90 10.45 -5.31 -24.96
C SER A 90 9.32 -4.77 -24.11
N SER A 91 8.11 -5.12 -24.54
CA SER A 91 6.89 -5.20 -23.74
C SER A 91 7.14 -6.09 -22.51
N LYS A 92 7.89 -5.59 -21.54
CA LYS A 92 7.92 -6.11 -20.18
C LYS A 92 6.84 -5.39 -19.41
N ARG A 93 5.64 -5.97 -19.49
CA ARG A 93 4.65 -6.00 -18.41
C ARG A 93 5.39 -5.82 -17.10
N SER A 94 5.25 -4.64 -16.50
CA SER A 94 5.88 -4.25 -15.25
C SER A 94 5.54 -5.32 -14.23
N GLU A 95 6.49 -6.23 -14.04
CA GLU A 95 6.51 -7.23 -13.00
C GLU A 95 6.53 -6.42 -11.72
N CYS A 96 5.38 -6.36 -11.06
CA CYS A 96 5.18 -5.60 -9.85
C CYS A 96 6.10 -6.23 -8.81
N THR A 97 7.33 -5.73 -8.70
CA THR A 97 8.27 -6.09 -7.64
C THR A 97 7.72 -5.44 -6.39
N LEU A 98 6.68 -6.07 -5.85
CA LEU A 98 5.97 -5.68 -4.65
C LEU A 98 6.91 -5.96 -3.49
N VAL A 99 7.87 -5.08 -3.25
CA VAL A 99 8.46 -4.99 -1.92
C VAL A 99 7.44 -4.29 -1.05
N GLN A 100 6.97 -5.00 -0.05
CA GLN A 100 5.70 -4.73 0.59
C GLN A 100 5.89 -4.22 2.02
N PRO A 101 4.87 -3.56 2.59
CA PRO A 101 4.89 -3.17 3.99
C PRO A 101 5.18 -4.40 4.86
N GLY A 102 6.17 -4.33 5.74
CA GLY A 102 6.51 -5.44 6.63
C GLY A 102 5.45 -5.70 7.71
N PRO A 103 5.65 -6.70 8.61
CA PRO A 103 4.71 -7.04 9.69
C PRO A 103 4.32 -5.86 10.58
N ALA A 104 5.20 -4.86 10.70
CA ALA A 104 4.96 -3.61 11.44
C ALA A 104 3.83 -2.73 10.88
N TRP A 105 3.29 -3.04 9.70
CA TRP A 105 2.15 -2.34 9.09
C TRP A 105 0.81 -3.04 9.33
N ARG A 106 0.81 -4.25 9.92
CA ARG A 106 -0.40 -5.05 10.17
C ARG A 106 -1.44 -4.30 11.01
N ASP A 107 -0.99 -3.60 12.04
CA ASP A 107 -1.82 -2.78 12.92
C ASP A 107 -2.54 -1.66 12.15
N VAL A 108 -1.81 -0.98 11.26
CA VAL A 108 -2.33 0.13 10.47
C VAL A 108 -3.19 -0.35 9.31
N LEU A 109 -2.82 -1.43 8.62
CA LEU A 109 -3.49 -1.89 7.41
C LEU A 109 -4.69 -2.81 7.69
N ILE A 110 -4.60 -3.66 8.70
CA ILE A 110 -5.61 -4.71 8.96
C ILE A 110 -6.41 -4.37 10.22
N SER A 111 -5.73 -4.13 11.34
CA SER A 111 -6.41 -3.99 12.64
C SER A 111 -7.23 -2.70 12.81
N SER A 112 -6.99 -1.69 11.98
CA SER A 112 -7.68 -0.40 12.08
C SER A 112 -9.07 -0.37 11.44
N GLY A 113 -9.52 -1.45 10.79
CA GLY A 113 -10.89 -1.56 10.24
C GLY A 113 -11.23 -0.61 9.07
N HIS A 114 -10.28 0.24 8.64
CA HIS A 114 -10.53 1.25 7.60
C HIS A 114 -10.82 0.67 6.22
N ILE A 115 -10.52 -0.62 5.95
CA ILE A 115 -10.96 -1.29 4.72
C ILE A 115 -12.50 -1.30 4.65
N GLY A 116 -13.17 -1.59 5.77
CA GLY A 116 -14.63 -1.55 5.84
C GLY A 116 -15.17 -0.14 5.60
N TRP A 117 -14.51 0.88 6.18
CA TRP A 117 -14.83 2.29 5.90
C TRP A 117 -14.65 2.62 4.41
N LEU A 118 -13.57 2.20 3.76
CA LEU A 118 -13.29 2.50 2.37
C LEU A 118 -14.34 1.88 1.42
N VAL A 119 -14.74 0.65 1.69
CA VAL A 119 -15.81 -0.03 0.94
C VAL A 119 -17.15 0.68 1.13
N ASN A 120 -17.47 1.10 2.36
CA ASN A 120 -18.68 1.87 2.66
C ASN A 120 -18.67 3.25 2.00
N LEU A 121 -17.52 3.94 2.01
CA LEU A 121 -17.32 5.19 1.29
C LEU A 121 -17.57 5.00 -0.20
N TYR A 122 -16.99 3.97 -0.81
CA TYR A 122 -17.21 3.67 -2.24
C TYR A 122 -18.68 3.39 -2.56
N ALA A 123 -19.38 2.63 -1.71
CA ALA A 123 -20.82 2.39 -1.85
C ALA A 123 -21.64 3.69 -1.73
N ALA A 124 -21.31 4.56 -0.78
CA ALA A 124 -21.97 5.85 -0.61
C ALA A 124 -21.74 6.79 -1.79
N LEU A 125 -20.50 6.84 -2.31
CA LEU A 125 -20.17 7.58 -3.53
C LEU A 125 -20.98 7.08 -4.73
N ARG A 126 -21.11 5.75 -4.89
CA ARG A 126 -21.95 5.18 -5.95
C ARG A 126 -23.39 5.67 -5.85
N GLN A 127 -23.99 5.66 -4.66
CA GLN A 127 -25.37 6.14 -4.49
C GLN A 127 -25.49 7.64 -4.81
N LYS A 128 -24.58 8.45 -4.27
CA LYS A 128 -24.57 9.91 -4.44
C LYS A 128 -24.43 10.33 -5.91
N PHE A 129 -23.47 9.77 -6.62
CA PHE A 129 -23.13 10.16 -7.99
C PHE A 129 -23.90 9.36 -9.06
N SER A 130 -24.68 8.34 -8.68
CA SER A 130 -25.43 7.48 -9.63
C SER A 130 -26.33 8.25 -10.60
N ARG A 131 -26.91 9.37 -10.14
CA ARG A 131 -27.85 10.20 -10.91
C ARG A 131 -27.17 10.99 -12.03
N GLU A 132 -25.86 11.16 -11.95
CA GLU A 132 -25.09 12.04 -12.84
C GLU A 132 -24.46 11.27 -14.00
N GLY A 133 -24.58 9.93 -14.04
CA GLY A 133 -24.12 9.09 -15.16
C GLY A 133 -22.60 8.90 -15.26
N TYR A 134 -21.80 9.83 -14.75
CA TYR A 134 -20.32 9.79 -14.77
C TYR A 134 -19.68 9.32 -13.45
N TRP A 135 -20.46 8.74 -12.54
CA TRP A 135 -19.98 8.35 -11.19
C TRP A 135 -18.74 7.44 -11.23
N LEU A 136 -18.65 6.58 -12.24
CA LEU A 136 -17.56 5.62 -12.39
C LEU A 136 -16.24 6.33 -12.68
N ASP A 137 -16.27 7.43 -13.42
CA ASP A 137 -15.10 8.23 -13.81
C ASP A 137 -14.77 9.34 -12.80
N CYS A 138 -15.59 9.49 -11.75
CA CYS A 138 -15.33 10.45 -10.68
C CYS A 138 -13.97 10.16 -10.03
N PRO A 139 -13.07 11.17 -9.89
CA PRO A 139 -11.70 10.96 -9.42
C PRO A 139 -11.60 10.23 -8.07
N ILE A 140 -12.49 10.56 -7.13
CA ILE A 140 -12.53 9.92 -5.81
C ILE A 140 -12.95 8.43 -5.92
N ALA A 141 -13.89 8.09 -6.80
CA ALA A 141 -14.32 6.72 -7.03
C ALA A 141 -13.21 5.88 -7.69
N VAL A 142 -12.48 6.47 -8.65
CA VAL A 142 -11.30 5.84 -9.28
C VAL A 142 -10.22 5.57 -8.24
N SER A 143 -9.88 6.56 -7.42
CA SER A 143 -8.87 6.41 -6.36
C SER A 143 -9.28 5.36 -5.32
N ALA A 144 -10.55 5.36 -4.89
CA ALA A 144 -11.08 4.37 -3.96
C ALA A 144 -10.98 2.94 -4.52
N ARG A 145 -11.38 2.71 -5.79
CA ARG A 145 -11.24 1.39 -6.42
C ARG A 145 -9.81 0.92 -6.48
N LYS A 146 -8.88 1.79 -6.90
CA LYS A 146 -7.45 1.44 -6.97
C LYS A 146 -6.91 1.05 -5.59
N LEU A 147 -7.31 1.78 -4.56
CA LEU A 147 -6.90 1.48 -3.19
C LEU A 147 -7.50 0.16 -2.68
N ILE A 148 -8.77 -0.13 -2.99
CA ILE A 148 -9.40 -1.44 -2.69
C ILE A 148 -8.62 -2.58 -3.34
N VAL A 149 -8.31 -2.46 -4.64
CA VAL A 149 -7.51 -3.48 -5.35
C VAL A 149 -6.12 -3.65 -4.74
N GLN A 150 -5.50 -2.55 -4.30
CA GLN A 150 -4.21 -2.61 -3.61
C GLN A 150 -4.30 -3.40 -2.30
N PHE A 151 -5.34 -3.19 -1.49
CA PHE A 151 -5.56 -3.97 -0.28
C PHE A 151 -5.73 -5.46 -0.57
N CYS A 152 -6.44 -5.82 -1.64
CA CYS A 152 -6.59 -7.20 -2.06
C CYS A 152 -5.29 -7.83 -2.58
N SER A 153 -4.30 -7.00 -2.93
CA SER A 153 -2.99 -7.42 -3.45
C SER A 153 -1.90 -7.42 -2.38
N LEU A 154 -2.24 -7.16 -1.11
CA LEU A 154 -1.30 -7.22 0.01
C LEU A 154 -0.82 -8.67 0.22
N PRO A 155 0.49 -8.90 0.42
CA PRO A 155 1.05 -10.24 0.55
C PRO A 155 0.68 -10.87 1.89
N GLY A 156 0.63 -12.21 1.88
CA GLY A 156 0.38 -13.05 3.05
C GLY A 156 1.28 -12.74 4.26
N THR A 157 2.48 -12.19 4.04
CA THR A 157 3.45 -11.86 5.10
C THR A 157 2.95 -10.82 6.11
N ILE A 158 2.00 -9.96 5.72
CA ILE A 158 1.37 -8.97 6.61
C ILE A 158 0.32 -9.65 7.52
N PHE A 159 -0.23 -10.78 7.09
CA PHE A 159 -1.25 -11.54 7.82
C PHE A 159 -0.65 -12.54 8.81
N LEU A 160 0.62 -12.91 8.65
CA LEU A 160 1.33 -13.81 9.56
C LEU A 160 1.57 -13.12 10.91
N SER A 161 0.69 -13.38 11.87
CA SER A 161 1.00 -13.21 13.29
C SER A 161 2.03 -14.26 13.66
N GLY A 162 3.22 -13.83 14.11
CA GLY A 162 4.28 -14.74 14.52
C GLY A 162 3.81 -15.78 15.54
N THR A 163 3.57 -16.99 15.06
CA THR A 163 3.71 -18.21 15.85
C THR A 163 4.92 -18.95 15.30
N SER A 164 6.10 -18.55 15.76
CA SER A 164 7.22 -19.47 15.86
C SER A 164 6.86 -20.51 16.91
N VAL A 165 6.02 -21.48 16.57
CA VAL A 165 6.01 -22.74 17.31
C VAL A 165 7.20 -23.51 16.77
N PRO A 166 8.26 -23.76 17.57
CA PRO A 166 9.30 -24.68 17.14
C PRO A 166 8.62 -26.02 16.85
N ALA A 167 8.85 -26.55 15.66
CA ALA A 167 8.42 -27.88 15.27
C ALA A 167 9.15 -28.89 16.16
N TYR A 168 8.59 -29.16 17.35
CA TYR A 168 8.91 -30.39 18.06
C TYR A 168 8.35 -31.54 17.21
N PRO A 169 9.17 -32.53 16.82
CA PRO A 169 8.66 -33.72 16.18
C PRO A 169 7.85 -34.47 17.25
N HIS A 170 6.54 -34.35 17.21
CA HIS A 170 5.67 -35.30 17.89
C HIS A 170 5.80 -36.64 17.17
N VAL A 171 6.80 -37.41 17.59
CA VAL A 171 6.82 -38.85 17.43
C VAL A 171 5.59 -39.35 18.18
N LEU A 172 4.56 -39.75 17.42
CA LEU A 172 3.42 -40.49 17.95
C LEU A 172 3.94 -41.83 18.48
N PHE A 173 4.27 -41.88 19.78
CA PHE A 173 4.29 -43.15 20.49
C PHE A 173 2.84 -43.60 20.68
N PHE A 174 2.41 -44.53 19.85
CA PHE A 174 1.34 -45.44 20.20
C PHE A 174 1.77 -46.23 21.44
N THR A 175 1.05 -46.05 22.55
CA THR A 175 0.99 -47.06 23.60
C THR A 175 -0.47 -47.27 24.00
N TYR A 176 -0.92 -48.48 23.72
CA TYR A 176 -2.13 -49.11 24.22
C TYR A 176 -2.16 -49.15 25.75
N ASN A 177 -3.28 -48.75 26.35
CA ASN A 177 -4.07 -49.56 27.30
C ASN A 177 -5.41 -48.87 27.55
#